data_AF-A0A1C7M0X8-F1
#
_entry.id   AF-A0A1C7M0X8-F1
#
_cell.length_a   1.000
_cell.length_b   1.000
_cell.length_c   1.000
_cell.angle_alpha   90.00
_cell.angle_beta   90.00
_cell.angle_gamma   90.00
#
_symmetry.space_group_name_H-M   'P 1'
#
loop_
_entity.id
_entity.type
_entity.pdbx_description
1 polymer ?
#
loop_
_entity_poly.entity_id
_entity_poly.type
_entity_poly.pdbx_seq_one_letter_code
_entity_poly.pdbx_strand_id
1 'polypeptide(L)'
;MLPGAAIIVGATIGLFRGSRSASLRFLAENVHRPPTTVRGWYLYNKTKNYRMLLGGLKEGVADASKLGVTATGWVGIEEGCERLGVGDVKEVAAGLGTGGLFAAVYGLPWKASGRTMVLGVLIGSVLRGLRWSREHLSEQARARLNQIEDAPAEGQAHVGDPNKA
;
A
#
# COMPACT_ATOMS: atom_id res chain seq x y z
N MET A 1 0.76 -13.95 2.25
CA MET A 1 0.11 -13.04 3.22
C MET A 1 -0.54 -11.83 2.54
N LEU A 2 0.15 -11.14 1.61
CA LEU A 2 -0.35 -9.91 0.98
C LEU A 2 -1.74 -10.01 0.29
N PRO A 3 -2.06 -11.06 -0.49
CA PRO A 3 -3.38 -11.13 -1.15
C PRO A 3 -4.55 -11.23 -0.17
N GLY A 4 -4.38 -11.98 0.92
CA GLY A 4 -5.41 -12.09 1.96
C GLY A 4 -5.69 -10.76 2.65
N ALA A 5 -4.64 -10.00 2.98
CA ALA A 5 -4.79 -8.67 3.56
C ALA A 5 -5.50 -7.69 2.60
N ALA A 6 -5.15 -7.72 1.30
CA ALA A 6 -5.78 -6.89 0.29
C ALA A 6 -7.27 -7.20 0.11
N ILE A 7 -7.66 -8.47 0.16
CA ILE A 7 -9.06 -8.91 0.12
C ILE A 7 -9.83 -8.37 1.32
N ILE A 8 -9.28 -8.49 2.53
CA ILE A 8 -9.93 -8.00 3.76
C ILE A 8 -10.13 -6.48 3.69
N VAL A 9 -9.07 -5.74 3.34
CA VAL A 9 -9.13 -4.28 3.21
C VAL A 9 -10.15 -3.87 2.15
N GLY A 10 -10.15 -4.52 0.98
CA GLY A 10 -11.13 -4.26 -0.08
C GLY A 10 -12.57 -4.54 0.35
N ALA A 11 -12.78 -5.67 1.04
CA ALA A 11 -14.08 -6.04 1.58
C ALA A 11 -14.59 -4.99 2.58
N THR A 12 -13.73 -4.54 3.51
CA THR A 12 -14.09 -3.53 4.51
C THR A 12 -14.47 -2.21 3.84
N ILE A 13 -13.64 -1.70 2.94
CA ILE A 13 -13.90 -0.42 2.23
C ILE A 13 -15.20 -0.51 1.43
N GLY A 14 -15.38 -1.56 0.64
CA GLY A 14 -16.58 -1.76 -0.17
C GLY A 14 -17.84 -1.92 0.70
N LEU A 15 -17.74 -2.61 1.83
CA LEU A 15 -18.85 -2.78 2.76
C LEU A 15 -19.32 -1.46 3.34
N PHE A 16 -18.41 -0.60 3.83
CA PHE A 16 -18.76 0.71 4.37
C PHE A 16 -19.34 1.63 3.29
N ARG A 17 -18.70 1.68 2.12
CA ARG A 17 -19.09 2.55 1.01
C ARG A 17 -20.47 2.15 0.47
N GLY A 18 -20.70 0.86 0.22
CA GLY A 18 -21.96 0.33 -0.28
C GLY A 18 -23.10 0.46 0.72
N SER A 19 -22.83 0.20 2.00
CA SER A 19 -23.82 0.39 3.06
C SER A 19 -24.24 1.85 3.19
N ARG A 20 -23.28 2.78 3.14
CA ARG A 20 -23.57 4.23 3.22
C ARG A 20 -24.37 4.71 2.02
N SER A 21 -23.98 4.31 0.81
CA SER A 21 -24.69 4.65 -0.43
C SER A 21 -26.14 4.14 -0.42
N ALA A 22 -26.34 2.87 -0.07
CA ALA A 22 -27.67 2.26 0.03
C ALA A 22 -28.54 2.92 1.12
N SER A 23 -27.94 3.30 2.26
CA SER A 23 -28.62 4.03 3.33
C SER A 23 -29.12 5.38 2.85
N LEU A 24 -28.25 6.19 2.23
CA LEU A 24 -28.60 7.52 1.72
C LEU A 24 -29.68 7.44 0.65
N ARG A 25 -29.58 6.45 -0.25
CA ARG A 25 -30.60 6.20 -1.28
C ARG A 25 -31.95 5.83 -0.66
N PHE A 26 -31.97 4.95 0.34
CA PHE A 26 -33.21 4.59 1.04
C PHE A 26 -33.85 5.80 1.75
N LEU A 27 -33.04 6.64 2.39
CA LEU A 27 -33.51 7.87 3.04
C LEU A 27 -34.09 8.85 2.02
N ALA A 28 -33.43 9.04 0.88
CA ALA A 28 -33.92 9.88 -0.20
C ALA A 28 -35.26 9.38 -0.78
N GLU A 29 -35.37 8.07 -1.02
CA GLU A 29 -36.61 7.44 -1.54
C GLU A 29 -37.78 7.52 -0.53
N ASN A 30 -37.51 7.64 0.77
CA ASN A 30 -38.53 7.61 1.82
C ASN A 30 -38.67 8.92 2.61
N VAL A 31 -38.08 10.02 2.15
CA VAL A 31 -38.15 11.31 2.87
C VAL A 31 -39.59 11.78 3.06
N HIS A 32 -40.49 11.42 2.14
CA HIS A 32 -41.92 11.76 2.19
C HIS A 32 -42.77 10.81 3.07
N ARG A 33 -42.21 9.68 3.55
CA ARG A 33 -42.93 8.64 4.29
C ARG A 33 -42.25 8.33 5.63
N PRO A 34 -42.13 9.31 6.55
CA PRO A 34 -41.57 9.05 7.87
C PRO A 34 -42.47 8.10 8.68
N PRO A 35 -41.91 7.19 9.48
CA PRO A 35 -42.71 6.29 10.31
C PRO A 35 -43.43 7.06 11.42
N THR A 36 -44.76 6.92 11.51
CA THR A 36 -45.60 7.57 12.52
C THR A 36 -46.00 6.64 13.68
N THR A 37 -45.78 5.33 13.52
CA THR A 37 -46.10 4.32 14.54
C THR A 37 -44.86 3.53 14.94
N VAL A 38 -44.83 2.96 16.15
CA VAL A 38 -43.71 2.14 16.65
C VAL A 38 -43.46 0.92 15.74
N ARG A 39 -44.54 0.24 15.32
CA ARG A 39 -44.45 -0.88 14.36
C ARG A 39 -43.89 -0.43 13.01
N GLY A 40 -44.33 0.72 12.51
CA GLY A 40 -43.82 1.32 11.28
C GLY A 40 -42.33 1.65 11.38
N TRP A 41 -41.88 2.18 12.51
CA TRP A 41 -40.47 2.49 12.77
C TRP A 41 -39.59 1.22 12.74
N TYR A 42 -40.06 0.11 13.32
CA TYR A 42 -39.33 -1.16 13.27
C TYR A 42 -39.22 -1.69 11.84
N LEU A 43 -40.33 -1.74 11.10
CA LEU A 43 -40.34 -2.22 9.71
C LEU A 43 -39.47 -1.34 8.81
N TYR A 44 -39.52 -0.02 9.00
CA TYR A 44 -38.69 0.94 8.29
C TYR A 44 -37.20 0.65 8.48
N ASN A 45 -36.75 0.52 9.74
CA ASN A 45 -35.34 0.24 10.05
C ASN A 45 -34.92 -1.16 9.61
N LYS A 46 -35.80 -2.15 9.71
CA LYS A 46 -35.56 -3.50 9.20
C LYS A 46 -35.27 -3.44 7.71
N THR A 47 -36.17 -2.88 6.89
CA THR A 47 -35.99 -2.73 5.44
C THR A 47 -34.74 -1.93 5.10
N LYS A 48 -34.46 -0.86 5.84
CA LYS A 48 -33.23 -0.07 5.68
C LYS A 48 -31.99 -0.94 5.87
N ASN A 49 -31.91 -1.70 6.97
CA ASN A 49 -30.77 -2.57 7.25
C ASN A 49 -30.59 -3.66 6.19
N TYR A 50 -31.65 -4.28 5.69
CA TYR A 50 -31.53 -5.26 4.61
C TYR A 50 -30.95 -4.65 3.33
N ARG A 51 -31.41 -3.44 2.95
CA ARG A 51 -30.88 -2.74 1.78
C ARG A 51 -29.42 -2.33 1.98
N MET A 52 -29.06 -1.87 3.18
CA MET A 52 -27.68 -1.54 3.55
C MET A 52 -26.78 -2.77 3.49
N LEU A 53 -27.19 -3.90 4.08
CA LEU A 53 -26.43 -5.16 4.06
C LEU A 53 -26.22 -5.66 2.64
N LEU A 54 -27.26 -5.66 1.81
CA LEU A 54 -27.16 -6.09 0.42
C LEU A 54 -26.23 -5.17 -0.40
N GLY A 55 -26.36 -3.85 -0.24
CA GLY A 55 -25.50 -2.87 -0.89
C GLY A 55 -24.05 -2.98 -0.45
N GLY A 56 -23.81 -3.11 0.84
CA GLY A 56 -22.49 -3.32 1.43
C GLY A 56 -21.83 -4.61 0.97
N LEU A 57 -22.56 -5.74 0.98
CA LEU A 57 -22.00 -7.02 0.53
C LEU A 57 -21.65 -6.99 -0.96
N LYS A 58 -22.51 -6.40 -1.80
CA LYS A 58 -22.27 -6.27 -3.24
C LYS A 58 -21.00 -5.45 -3.54
N GLU A 59 -20.86 -4.27 -2.94
CA GLU A 59 -19.66 -3.45 -3.13
C GLU A 59 -18.43 -4.06 -2.46
N GLY A 60 -18.58 -4.68 -1.28
CA GLY A 60 -17.52 -5.39 -0.58
C GLY A 60 -16.90 -6.51 -1.41
N VAL A 61 -17.71 -7.38 -2.01
CA VAL A 61 -17.22 -8.46 -2.90
C VAL A 61 -16.54 -7.88 -4.15
N ALA A 62 -17.10 -6.82 -4.74
CA ALA A 62 -16.52 -6.19 -5.92
C ALA A 62 -15.15 -5.57 -5.63
N ASP A 63 -14.98 -4.87 -4.52
CA ASP A 63 -13.70 -4.24 -4.16
C ASP A 63 -12.68 -5.29 -3.66
N ALA A 64 -13.12 -6.28 -2.88
CA ALA A 64 -12.28 -7.38 -2.42
C ALA A 64 -11.69 -8.19 -3.58
N SER A 65 -12.49 -8.49 -4.61
CA SER A 65 -12.04 -9.25 -5.78
C SER A 65 -11.03 -8.44 -6.61
N LYS A 66 -11.28 -7.15 -6.85
CA LYS A 66 -10.33 -6.27 -7.55
C LYS A 66 -8.99 -6.19 -6.84
N LEU A 67 -8.99 -5.91 -5.53
CA LEU A 67 -7.75 -5.82 -4.76
C LEU A 67 -7.07 -7.17 -4.60
N GLY A 68 -7.83 -8.27 -4.46
CA GLY A 68 -7.28 -9.62 -4.39
C GLY A 68 -6.55 -10.02 -5.67
N VAL A 69 -7.16 -9.79 -6.85
CA VAL A 69 -6.53 -10.04 -8.16
C VAL A 69 -5.29 -9.17 -8.32
N THR A 70 -5.37 -7.89 -7.94
CA THR A 70 -4.22 -6.97 -7.97
C THR A 70 -3.09 -7.46 -7.07
N ALA A 71 -3.36 -7.80 -5.81
CA ALA A 71 -2.31 -8.25 -4.91
C ALA A 71 -1.72 -9.60 -5.36
N THR A 72 -2.52 -10.49 -5.94
CA THR A 72 -2.05 -11.78 -6.45
C THR A 72 -1.18 -11.61 -7.69
N GLY A 73 -1.60 -10.79 -8.65
CA GLY A 73 -0.82 -10.50 -9.85
C GLY A 73 0.51 -9.81 -9.51
N TRP A 74 0.50 -8.92 -8.51
CA TRP A 74 1.71 -8.29 -8.00
C TRP A 74 2.72 -9.29 -7.46
N VAL A 75 2.28 -10.14 -6.52
CA VAL A 75 3.13 -11.18 -5.92
C VAL A 75 3.66 -12.13 -7.00
N GLY A 76 2.82 -12.50 -7.98
CA GLY A 76 3.24 -13.33 -9.10
C GLY A 76 4.35 -12.70 -9.96
N ILE A 77 4.27 -11.39 -10.21
CA ILE A 77 5.31 -10.64 -10.93
C ILE A 77 6.61 -10.61 -10.09
N GLU A 78 6.51 -10.27 -8.81
CA GLU A 78 7.66 -10.16 -7.91
C GLU A 78 8.42 -11.50 -7.81
N GLU A 79 7.71 -12.58 -7.53
CA GLU A 79 8.29 -13.91 -7.39
C GLU A 79 8.80 -14.45 -8.73
N GLY A 80 8.16 -14.08 -9.84
CA GLY A 80 8.65 -14.37 -11.19
C GLY A 80 9.99 -13.67 -11.50
N CYS A 81 10.11 -12.39 -11.14
CA CYS A 81 11.36 -11.63 -11.33
C CYS A 81 12.49 -12.16 -10.45
N GLU A 82 12.19 -12.59 -9.23
CA GLU A 82 13.18 -13.19 -8.32
C GLU A 82 13.71 -14.52 -8.86
N ARG A 83 12.83 -15.39 -9.38
CA ARG A 83 13.22 -16.68 -10.00
C ARG A 83 14.06 -16.51 -11.26
N LEU A 84 13.91 -15.39 -11.98
CA LEU A 84 14.69 -15.07 -13.18
C LEU A 84 16.04 -14.39 -12.86
N GLY A 85 16.35 -14.14 -11.58
CA GLY A 85 17.63 -13.57 -11.16
C GLY A 85 17.81 -12.09 -11.50
N VAL A 86 16.74 -11.37 -11.86
CA VAL A 86 16.80 -9.96 -12.30
C VAL A 86 16.59 -8.99 -11.13
N GLY A 87 17.19 -9.29 -9.98
CA GLY A 87 16.98 -8.57 -8.72
C GLY A 87 17.38 -7.09 -8.76
N ASP A 88 18.25 -6.71 -9.69
CA ASP A 88 18.78 -5.36 -9.84
C ASP A 88 17.75 -4.38 -10.43
N VAL A 89 16.77 -4.87 -11.20
CA VAL A 89 15.68 -4.06 -11.79
C VAL A 89 14.38 -4.16 -11.00
N LYS A 90 14.40 -4.79 -9.81
CA LYS A 90 13.21 -5.11 -9.03
C LYS A 90 12.37 -3.87 -8.71
N GLU A 91 12.99 -2.74 -8.39
CA GLU A 91 12.29 -1.49 -8.05
C GLU A 91 11.58 -0.87 -9.25
N VAL A 92 12.14 -1.00 -10.45
CA VAL A 92 11.54 -0.49 -11.70
C VAL A 92 10.47 -1.46 -12.21
N ALA A 93 10.71 -2.77 -12.11
CA ALA A 93 9.73 -3.82 -12.40
C ALA A 93 8.53 -3.73 -11.44
N ALA A 94 8.76 -3.38 -10.18
CA ALA A 94 7.75 -3.07 -9.19
C ALA A 94 6.95 -1.80 -9.58
N GLY A 95 7.61 -0.71 -9.96
CA GLY A 95 6.92 0.50 -10.45
C GLY A 95 6.02 0.23 -11.66
N LEU A 96 6.55 -0.49 -12.65
CA LEU A 96 5.83 -0.88 -13.88
C LEU A 96 4.72 -1.90 -13.61
N GLY A 97 4.99 -2.90 -12.78
CA GLY A 97 4.03 -3.91 -12.37
C GLY A 97 2.83 -3.28 -11.68
N THR A 98 3.04 -2.32 -10.79
CA THR A 98 1.95 -1.67 -10.04
C THR A 98 1.08 -0.86 -10.99
N GLY A 99 1.70 -0.08 -11.88
CA GLY A 99 1.00 0.74 -12.86
C GLY A 99 0.23 -0.10 -13.89
N GLY A 100 0.83 -1.19 -14.38
CA GLY A 100 0.22 -2.10 -15.34
C GLY A 100 -0.94 -2.90 -14.75
N LEU A 101 -0.78 -3.41 -13.52
CA LEU A 101 -1.82 -4.17 -12.85
C LEU A 101 -3.01 -3.29 -12.47
N PHE A 102 -2.73 -2.07 -11.98
CA PHE A 102 -3.77 -1.09 -11.67
C PHE A 102 -4.53 -0.66 -12.93
N ALA A 103 -3.83 -0.42 -14.03
CA ALA A 103 -4.44 -0.11 -15.31
C ALA A 103 -5.35 -1.25 -15.82
N ALA A 104 -4.91 -2.49 -15.70
CA ALA A 104 -5.65 -3.67 -16.14
C ALA A 104 -6.91 -3.93 -15.29
N VAL A 105 -6.78 -3.87 -13.97
CA VAL A 105 -7.89 -4.20 -13.05
C VAL A 105 -9.00 -3.16 -13.07
N TYR A 106 -8.64 -1.88 -13.25
CA TYR A 106 -9.60 -0.78 -13.27
C TYR A 106 -10.01 -0.37 -14.68
N GLY A 107 -9.52 -1.04 -15.73
CA GLY A 107 -9.89 -0.79 -17.12
C GLY A 107 -9.58 0.64 -17.57
N LEU A 108 -8.41 1.17 -17.18
CA LEU A 108 -8.06 2.55 -17.51
C LEU A 108 -7.89 2.71 -19.04
N PRO A 109 -8.35 3.85 -19.61
CA PRO A 109 -8.10 4.15 -21.00
C PRO A 109 -6.59 4.23 -21.28
N TRP A 110 -6.16 3.77 -22.46
CA TRP A 110 -4.75 3.56 -22.83
C TRP A 110 -3.82 4.74 -22.50
N LYS A 111 -4.35 5.97 -22.63
CA LYS A 111 -3.62 7.22 -22.32
C LYS A 111 -3.42 7.45 -20.81
N ALA A 112 -4.35 7.02 -19.97
CA ALA A 112 -4.23 7.12 -18.52
C ALA A 112 -3.30 6.03 -17.95
N SER A 113 -3.35 4.82 -18.52
CA SER A 113 -2.44 3.72 -18.22
C SER A 113 -0.97 4.09 -18.51
N GLY A 114 -0.71 4.78 -19.62
CA GLY A 114 0.64 5.28 -19.93
C GLY A 114 1.18 6.24 -18.87
N ARG A 115 0.33 7.14 -18.33
CA ARG A 115 0.75 8.10 -17.29
C ARG A 115 1.05 7.42 -15.95
N THR A 116 0.24 6.44 -15.56
CA THR A 116 0.49 5.67 -14.32
C THR A 116 1.74 4.83 -14.43
N MET A 117 2.04 4.28 -15.61
CA MET A 117 3.30 3.56 -15.86
C MET A 117 4.52 4.49 -15.78
N VAL A 118 4.46 5.69 -16.37
CA VAL A 118 5.56 6.69 -16.29
C VAL A 118 5.82 7.12 -14.85
N LEU A 119 4.76 7.40 -14.08
CA LEU A 119 4.88 7.70 -12.66
C LEU A 119 5.52 6.54 -11.87
N GLY A 120 5.11 5.30 -12.17
CA GLY A 120 5.69 4.11 -11.57
C GLY A 120 7.20 3.97 -11.84
N VAL A 121 7.63 4.20 -13.09
CA VAL A 121 9.05 4.21 -13.45
C VAL A 121 9.79 5.31 -12.71
N LEU A 122 9.29 6.54 -12.70
CA LEU A 122 9.93 7.67 -12.02
C LEU A 122 10.15 7.39 -10.52
N ILE A 123 9.11 6.91 -9.84
CA ILE A 123 9.18 6.55 -8.41
C ILE A 123 10.18 5.41 -8.20
N GLY A 124 10.15 4.38 -9.05
CA GLY A 124 11.11 3.27 -8.99
C GLY A 124 12.56 3.71 -9.19
N SER A 125 12.81 4.63 -10.12
CA SER A 125 14.14 5.20 -10.37
C SER A 125 14.66 6.00 -9.17
N VAL A 126 13.80 6.80 -8.53
CA VAL A 126 14.15 7.57 -7.33
C VAL A 126 14.51 6.64 -6.17
N LEU A 127 13.72 5.59 -5.93
CA LEU A 127 13.99 4.61 -4.87
C LEU A 127 15.30 3.85 -5.11
N ARG A 128 15.58 3.45 -6.35
CA ARG A 128 16.86 2.83 -6.71
C ARG A 128 18.04 3.78 -6.43
N GLY A 129 17.92 5.05 -6.79
CA GLY A 129 18.94 6.06 -6.51
C GLY A 129 19.20 6.26 -5.02
N LEU A 130 18.14 6.30 -4.20
CA LEU A 130 18.26 6.43 -2.75
C LEU A 130 18.96 5.22 -2.11
N ARG A 131 18.65 4.01 -2.60
CA ARG A 131 19.27 2.78 -2.10
C ARG A 131 20.76 2.73 -2.43
N TRP A 132 21.13 3.05 -3.67
CA TRP A 132 22.52 3.18 -4.09
C TRP A 132 23.29 4.20 -3.23
N SER A 133 22.70 5.37 -2.98
CA SER A 133 23.31 6.39 -2.12
C SER A 133 23.54 5.89 -0.69
N ARG A 134 22.60 5.14 -0.12
CA ARG A 134 22.73 4.58 1.24
C ARG A 134 23.84 3.54 1.31
N GLU A 135 23.93 2.67 0.32
CA GLU A 135 24.98 1.64 0.22
C GLU A 135 26.36 2.29 0.17
N HIS A 136 26.53 3.31 -0.68
CA HIS A 136 27.79 4.06 -0.81
C HIS A 136 28.22 4.73 0.51
N LEU A 137 27.28 5.34 1.24
CA LEU A 137 27.56 5.94 2.55
C LEU A 137 27.89 4.90 3.61
N SER A 138 27.25 3.72 3.56
CA SER A 138 27.48 2.64 4.52
C SER A 138 28.85 1.99 4.35
N GLU A 139 29.33 1.86 3.11
CA GLU A 139 30.68 1.38 2.81
C GLU A 139 31.74 2.35 3.31
N GLN A 140 31.52 3.66 3.10
CA GLN A 140 32.42 4.69 3.63
C GLN A 140 32.46 4.71 5.15
N ALA A 141 31.30 4.54 5.82
CA ALA A 141 31.22 4.46 7.26
C ALA A 141 31.95 3.22 7.82
N ARG A 142 31.79 2.05 7.19
CA ARG A 142 32.47 0.80 7.57
C ARG A 142 33.98 0.89 7.35
N ALA A 143 34.43 1.45 6.23
CA ALA A 143 35.85 1.66 5.96
C ALA A 143 36.50 2.59 7.00
N ARG A 144 35.80 3.64 7.44
CA ARG A 144 36.24 4.52 8.52
C ARG A 144 36.28 3.81 9.89
N LEU A 145 35.31 2.95 10.19
CA LEU A 145 35.31 2.17 11.43
C LEU A 145 36.48 1.19 11.48
N ASN A 146 36.73 0.44 10.39
CA ASN A 146 37.87 -0.47 10.31
C ASN A 146 39.21 0.27 10.46
N GLN A 147 39.35 1.47 9.87
CA GLN A 147 40.53 2.31 10.07
C GLN A 147 40.73 2.77 11.51
N ILE A 148 39.66 2.97 12.28
CA ILE A 148 39.73 3.34 13.71
C ILE A 148 40.07 2.12 14.57
N GLU A 149 39.56 0.94 14.22
CA GLU A 149 39.83 -0.33 14.92
C GLU A 149 41.26 -0.84 14.66
N ASP A 150 41.76 -0.67 13.43
CA ASP A 150 43.13 -1.01 13.03
C ASP A 150 44.16 0.09 13.39
N ALA A 151 43.71 1.26 13.87
CA ALA A 151 44.63 2.28 14.36
C ALA A 151 45.29 1.78 15.65
N PRO A 152 46.63 1.60 15.69
CA PRO A 152 47.32 1.30 16.94
C PRO A 152 47.02 2.42 17.94
N ALA A 153 46.87 2.07 19.22
CA ALA A 153 46.51 2.97 20.31
C ALA A 153 47.58 4.06 20.59
N GLU A 154 47.85 4.94 19.63
CA GLU A 154 48.83 6.02 19.73
C GLU A 154 48.26 7.27 20.45
N GLY A 155 46.98 7.24 20.83
CA GLY A 155 46.29 8.35 21.50
C GLY A 155 46.34 8.38 23.03
N GLN A 156 47.05 7.46 23.71
CA GLN A 156 47.19 7.50 25.18
C GLN A 156 48.46 8.21 25.69
N ALA A 157 49.29 8.76 24.81
CA ALA A 157 50.44 9.57 25.21
C ALA A 157 50.11 11.07 25.06
N HIS A 158 49.79 11.71 26.19
CA HIS A 158 49.80 13.16 26.48
C HIS A 158 48.55 13.64 27.24
N VAL A 159 48.28 13.03 28.39
CA VAL A 159 47.76 13.79 29.53
C VAL A 159 48.89 13.83 30.55
N GLY A 160 49.77 14.83 30.40
CA GLY A 160 50.78 15.13 31.40
C GLY A 160 50.09 15.58 32.68
N ASP A 161 50.30 14.83 33.75
CA ASP A 161 49.83 15.12 35.09
C ASP A 161 50.47 16.43 35.58
N PRO A 162 49.72 17.52 35.83
CA PRO A 162 50.29 18.84 36.11
C PRO A 162 50.73 19.03 37.57
N ASN A 163 50.93 17.98 38.35
CA ASN A 163 51.28 18.13 39.77
C ASN A 163 52.47 17.26 40.22
N LYS A 164 53.67 17.77 39.94
CA LYS A 164 54.87 17.50 40.74
C LYS A 164 55.59 18.83 41.02
N ALA A 165 55.32 19.38 42.20
CA ALA A 165 56.22 20.26 42.94
C ALA A 165 56.76 19.47 44.14
#